data_AF-A0A519MTG7-F1
#
_entry.id   AF-A0A519MTG7-F1
#
_cell.length_a   1.000
_cell.length_b   1.000
_cell.length_c   1.000
_cell.angle_alpha   90.00
_cell.angle_beta   90.00
_cell.angle_gamma   90.00
#
_symmetry.space_group_name_H-M   'P 1'
#
loop_
_entity.id
_entity.type
_entity.pdbx_description
1 polymer ?
#
loop_
_entity_poly.entity_id
_entity_poly.type
_entity_poly.pdbx_seq_one_letter_code
_entity_poly.pdbx_strand_id
1 'polypeptide(L)'
;MEEQKQNPLDFLEQYGLLVSTDSYVPPAPLIKICRFCRQDESSTTFTNIPHAIPELLGANEFITADECDKCNKHFSKYESHLSKFFLPYLAMVGVKGRKGTPAFHSRTENQDGNTRTIVKFEETN
;
A
#
# COMPACT_ATOMS: atom_id res chain seq x y z
N MET A 1 12.09 24.95 -34.93
CA MET A 1 12.06 23.68 -34.18
C MET A 1 11.15 23.91 -33.00
N GLU A 2 9.90 23.46 -33.07
CA GLU A 2 9.01 23.49 -31.92
C GLU A 2 9.50 22.47 -30.90
N GLU A 3 9.82 22.95 -29.70
CA GLU A 3 10.11 22.12 -28.54
C GLU A 3 8.86 21.30 -28.25
N GLN A 4 8.91 20.00 -28.52
CA GLN A 4 7.92 19.05 -28.03
C GLN A 4 8.04 19.02 -26.51
N LYS A 5 7.24 19.84 -25.82
CA LYS A 5 7.08 19.76 -24.37
C LYS A 5 6.32 18.48 -24.08
N GLN A 6 7.05 17.44 -23.71
CA GLN A 6 6.51 16.20 -23.17
C GLN A 6 5.49 16.56 -22.07
N ASN A 7 4.28 16.03 -22.15
CA ASN A 7 3.28 16.28 -21.14
C ASN A 7 3.80 15.68 -19.82
N PRO A 8 3.93 16.45 -18.73
CA PRO A 8 4.48 15.93 -17.47
C PRO A 8 3.64 14.79 -16.89
N LEU A 9 2.40 14.63 -17.35
CA LEU A 9 1.52 13.53 -16.95
C LEU A 9 1.75 12.24 -17.74
N ASP A 10 2.49 12.26 -18.86
CA ASP A 10 2.86 11.04 -19.61
C ASP A 10 3.66 10.08 -18.74
N PHE A 11 4.43 10.61 -17.77
CA PHE A 11 5.13 9.82 -16.76
C PHE A 11 4.19 8.91 -15.96
N LEU A 12 2.95 9.36 -15.70
CA LEU A 12 1.98 8.60 -14.92
C LEU A 12 1.29 7.50 -15.76
N GLU A 13 1.24 7.63 -17.09
CA GLU A 13 0.74 6.57 -17.98
C GLU A 13 1.66 5.34 -17.96
N GLN A 14 2.98 5.55 -17.77
CA GLN A 14 3.95 4.46 -17.66
C GLN A 14 3.71 3.57 -16.43
N TYR A 15 3.11 4.11 -15.37
CA TYR A 15 2.78 3.38 -14.14
C TYR A 15 1.30 2.96 -14.11
N GLY A 16 0.82 2.40 -15.22
CA GLY A 16 -0.51 1.77 -15.28
C GLY A 16 -0.74 0.89 -14.05
N LEU A 17 -1.87 1.11 -13.37
CA LEU A 17 -2.31 0.40 -12.15
C LEU A 17 -2.00 -1.10 -12.26
N LEU A 18 -0.95 -1.51 -11.54
CA LEU A 18 -0.47 -2.89 -11.58
C LEU A 18 -1.46 -3.81 -10.87
N VAL A 19 -1.65 -4.96 -11.49
CA VAL A 19 -2.59 -6.01 -11.12
C VAL A 19 -2.20 -6.66 -9.77
N SER A 20 -3.17 -7.35 -9.15
CA SER A 20 -3.14 -8.01 -7.83
C SER A 20 -1.91 -8.89 -7.53
N THR A 21 -1.61 -8.98 -6.23
CA THR A 21 -0.40 -9.45 -5.54
C THR A 21 -0.02 -10.93 -5.59
N ASP A 22 -0.56 -11.72 -6.52
CA ASP A 22 -0.47 -13.19 -6.42
C ASP A 22 0.66 -13.86 -7.25
N SER A 23 1.43 -13.13 -8.06
CA SER A 23 2.30 -13.74 -9.10
C SER A 23 3.82 -13.49 -9.01
N TYR A 24 4.32 -12.52 -8.23
CA TYR A 24 5.76 -12.18 -8.23
C TYR A 24 6.60 -13.05 -7.27
N VAL A 25 7.74 -13.55 -7.76
CA VAL A 25 8.70 -14.36 -6.99
C VAL A 25 10.10 -13.71 -7.07
N PRO A 26 10.62 -13.13 -5.98
CA PRO A 26 11.97 -12.57 -5.97
C PRO A 26 13.02 -13.70 -6.03
N PRO A 27 14.18 -13.46 -6.65
CA PRO A 27 15.30 -14.40 -6.61
C PRO A 27 15.75 -14.62 -5.15
N ALA A 28 15.81 -15.87 -4.72
CA ALA A 28 16.18 -16.22 -3.34
C ALA A 28 17.70 -15.97 -3.13
N PRO A 29 18.10 -15.11 -2.17
CA PRO A 29 19.51 -14.95 -1.83
C PRO A 29 20.01 -16.17 -1.06
N LEU A 30 21.31 -16.48 -1.17
CA LEU A 30 21.95 -17.58 -0.43
C LEU A 30 21.96 -17.36 1.09
N ILE A 31 21.95 -16.10 1.52
CA ILE A 31 21.83 -15.68 2.93
C ILE A 31 20.87 -14.50 2.96
N LYS A 32 19.79 -14.60 3.74
CA LYS A 32 18.90 -13.45 3.98
C LYS A 32 19.39 -12.65 5.18
N ILE A 33 19.59 -11.36 4.98
CA ILE A 33 19.91 -10.40 6.04
C ILE A 33 18.81 -9.35 6.06
N CYS A 34 18.23 -9.11 7.22
CA CYS A 34 17.19 -8.09 7.38
C CYS A 34 17.79 -6.69 7.26
N ARG A 35 17.25 -5.85 6.36
CA ARG A 35 17.71 -4.47 6.15
C ARG A 35 17.61 -3.58 7.39
N PHE A 36 16.70 -3.91 8.32
CA PHE A 36 16.40 -3.09 9.49
C PHE A 36 17.20 -3.51 10.72
N CYS A 37 17.07 -4.76 11.16
CA CYS A 37 17.76 -5.25 12.36
C CYS A 37 19.12 -5.88 12.08
N ARG A 38 19.50 -6.07 10.81
CA ARG A 38 20.78 -6.67 10.36
C ARG A 38 21.03 -8.09 10.86
N GLN A 39 19.97 -8.78 11.28
CA GLN A 39 20.00 -10.18 11.67
C GLN A 39 19.77 -11.08 10.47
N ASP A 40 20.39 -12.26 10.49
CA ASP A 40 20.27 -13.28 9.46
C ASP A 40 19.31 -14.42 9.87
N GLU A 41 19.16 -15.42 8.99
CA GLU A 41 18.28 -16.57 9.19
C GLU A 41 18.64 -17.44 10.42
N SER A 42 19.81 -17.26 11.05
CA SER A 42 20.15 -17.96 12.29
C SER A 42 19.42 -17.39 13.52
N SER A 43 18.99 -16.13 13.44
CA SER A 43 18.42 -15.38 14.57
C SER A 43 17.04 -14.79 14.28
N THR A 44 16.57 -14.84 13.03
CA THR A 44 15.24 -14.38 12.63
C THR A 44 14.65 -15.21 11.49
N THR A 45 13.37 -15.02 11.20
CA THR A 45 12.63 -15.74 10.16
C THR A 45 12.17 -14.78 9.07
N PHE A 46 12.06 -15.28 7.84
CA PHE A 46 11.64 -14.55 6.65
C PHE A 46 10.51 -15.33 5.97
N THR A 47 9.43 -15.58 6.72
CA THR A 47 8.26 -16.34 6.24
C THR A 47 7.18 -15.44 5.65
N ASN A 48 7.11 -14.19 6.11
CA ASN A 48 6.20 -13.20 5.57
C ASN A 48 6.68 -12.72 4.19
N ILE A 49 5.72 -12.22 3.41
CA ILE A 49 5.97 -11.51 2.15
C ILE A 49 5.74 -10.02 2.42
N PRO A 50 6.79 -9.26 2.78
CA PRO A 50 6.67 -7.83 3.02
C PRO A 50 6.54 -7.06 1.71
N HIS A 51 5.53 -6.19 1.63
CA HIS A 51 5.36 -5.26 0.53
C HIS A 51 6.27 -4.05 0.75
N ALA A 52 7.07 -3.69 -0.26
CA ALA A 52 7.89 -2.48 -0.28
C ALA A 52 7.03 -1.22 -0.27
N ILE A 53 5.91 -1.28 -1.02
CA ILE A 53 4.91 -0.22 -1.11
C ILE A 53 3.62 -0.74 -0.48
N PRO A 54 3.07 -0.08 0.54
CA PRO A 54 1.83 -0.52 1.16
C PRO A 54 0.69 -0.63 0.16
N GLU A 55 -0.05 -1.74 0.16
CA GLU A 55 -1.20 -1.97 -0.72
C GLU A 55 -2.30 -0.89 -0.58
N LEU A 56 -2.32 -0.15 0.54
CA LEU A 56 -3.26 0.96 0.77
C LEU A 56 -3.08 2.09 -0.26
N LEU A 57 -1.91 2.22 -0.87
CA LEU A 57 -1.61 3.23 -1.90
C LEU A 57 -2.00 2.76 -3.32
N GLY A 58 -2.57 1.57 -3.43
CA GLY A 58 -2.92 0.92 -4.69
C GLY A 58 -2.35 -0.50 -4.75
N ALA A 59 -3.02 -1.34 -5.53
CA ALA A 59 -2.50 -2.66 -5.88
C ALA A 59 -1.12 -2.51 -6.54
N ASN A 60 -0.13 -3.27 -6.05
CA ASN A 60 1.24 -3.22 -6.55
C ASN A 60 1.97 -4.54 -6.31
N GLU A 61 3.01 -4.82 -7.11
CA GLU A 61 3.77 -6.09 -7.07
C GLU A 61 5.12 -5.95 -6.34
N PHE A 62 5.38 -4.80 -5.70
CA PHE A 62 6.69 -4.53 -5.10
C PHE A 62 6.79 -5.22 -3.75
N ILE A 63 7.32 -6.44 -3.75
CA ILE A 63 7.68 -7.15 -2.53
C ILE A 63 9.18 -7.17 -2.32
N THR A 64 9.59 -7.43 -1.09
CA THR A 64 10.99 -7.41 -0.70
C THR A 64 11.36 -8.68 0.06
N ALA A 65 12.57 -9.20 -0.17
CA ALA A 65 13.03 -10.45 0.44
C ALA A 65 13.97 -10.23 1.64
N ASP A 66 14.25 -8.97 1.96
CA ASP A 66 15.24 -8.50 2.92
C ASP A 66 14.61 -7.83 4.16
N GLU A 67 13.37 -8.20 4.51
CA GLU A 67 12.74 -7.82 5.76
C GLU A 67 12.29 -9.07 6.53
N CYS A 68 12.73 -9.20 7.79
CA CYS A 68 12.36 -10.33 8.63
C CYS A 68 10.97 -10.15 9.28
N ASP A 69 10.38 -11.25 9.72
CA ASP A 69 9.01 -11.29 10.26
C ASP A 69 8.82 -10.38 11.48
N LYS A 70 9.86 -10.22 12.30
CA LYS A 70 9.84 -9.33 13.48
C LYS A 70 9.76 -7.85 13.07
N CYS A 71 10.56 -7.45 12.09
CA CYS A 71 10.56 -6.09 11.56
C CYS A 71 9.27 -5.83 10.77
N ASN A 72 8.85 -6.77 9.92
CA ASN A 72 7.60 -6.69 9.19
C ASN A 72 6.42 -6.47 10.15
N LYS A 73 6.28 -7.28 11.20
CA LYS A 73 5.24 -7.11 12.22
C LYS A 73 5.31 -5.76 12.94
N HIS A 74 6.50 -5.19 13.10
CA HIS A 74 6.67 -3.87 13.70
C HIS A 74 6.16 -2.77 12.75
N PHE A 75 6.56 -2.80 11.48
CA PHE A 75 6.15 -1.81 10.48
C PHE A 75 4.68 -1.93 10.06
N SER A 76 4.10 -3.13 10.03
CA SER A 76 2.67 -3.32 9.75
C SER A 76 1.76 -2.57 10.74
N LYS A 77 2.22 -2.31 11.97
CA LYS A 77 1.48 -1.45 12.91
C LYS A 77 1.42 -0.01 12.42
N TYR A 78 2.54 0.53 11.93
CA TYR A 78 2.59 1.88 11.38
C TYR A 78 1.78 1.99 10.10
N GLU A 79 1.81 0.99 9.23
CA GLU A 79 0.94 0.93 8.05
C GLU A 79 -0.54 0.97 8.42
N SER A 80 -0.94 0.25 9.48
CA SER A 80 -2.31 0.27 9.98
C SER A 80 -2.74 1.66 10.46
N HIS A 81 -1.83 2.41 11.09
CA HIS A 81 -2.09 3.80 11.49
C HIS A 81 -2.14 4.74 10.28
N LEU A 82 -1.21 4.57 9.34
CA LEU A 82 -1.15 5.34 8.10
C LEU A 82 -2.44 5.15 7.29
N SER A 83 -2.92 3.92 7.15
CA SER A 83 -4.18 3.60 6.46
C SER A 83 -5.35 4.37 7.06
N LYS A 84 -5.48 4.40 8.38
CA LYS A 84 -6.55 5.15 9.06
C LYS A 84 -6.43 6.66 8.86
N PHE A 85 -5.20 7.19 8.86
CA PHE A 85 -4.94 8.60 8.65
C PHE A 85 -5.25 9.03 7.20
N PHE A 86 -4.85 8.21 6.21
CA PHE A 86 -5.06 8.49 4.79
C PHE A 86 -6.46 8.12 4.27
N LEU A 87 -7.25 7.36 5.03
CA LEU A 87 -8.54 6.84 4.61
C LEU A 87 -9.48 7.87 3.97
N PRO A 88 -9.63 9.12 4.48
CA PRO A 88 -10.45 10.14 3.83
C PRO A 88 -9.96 10.45 2.41
N TYR A 89 -8.65 10.61 2.22
CA TYR A 89 -8.04 10.93 0.92
C TYR A 89 -8.20 9.76 -0.06
N LEU A 90 -7.94 8.53 0.40
CA LEU A 90 -8.09 7.33 -0.43
C LEU A 90 -9.54 7.16 -0.92
N ALA A 91 -10.51 7.45 -0.05
CA ALA A 91 -11.93 7.40 -0.38
C ALA A 91 -12.36 8.53 -1.34
N MET A 92 -11.78 9.73 -1.24
CA MET A 92 -12.06 10.84 -2.16
C MET A 92 -11.49 10.61 -3.56
N VAL A 93 -10.27 10.09 -3.66
CA VAL A 93 -9.58 9.84 -4.93
C VAL A 93 -10.06 8.56 -5.61
N GLY A 94 -10.62 7.62 -4.84
CA GLY A 94 -11.09 6.35 -5.38
C GLY A 94 -9.98 5.33 -5.59
N VAL A 95 -8.92 5.36 -4.76
CA VAL A 95 -7.79 4.42 -4.87
C VAL A 95 -8.28 2.98 -4.67
N LYS A 96 -8.12 2.14 -5.69
CA LYS A 96 -8.53 0.74 -5.64
C LYS A 96 -7.46 -0.09 -4.93
N GLY A 97 -7.81 -0.63 -3.76
CA GLY A 97 -7.02 -1.68 -3.10
C GLY A 97 -7.52 -3.08 -3.46
N ARG A 98 -6.95 -4.10 -2.82
CA ARG A 98 -7.31 -5.52 -3.05
C ARG A 98 -8.80 -5.83 -2.80
N LYS A 99 -9.44 -5.10 -1.89
CA LYS A 99 -10.86 -5.25 -1.52
C LYS A 99 -11.77 -4.20 -2.19
N GLY A 100 -11.28 -3.54 -3.24
CA GLY A 100 -11.98 -2.45 -3.92
C GLY A 100 -11.67 -1.08 -3.32
N THR A 101 -12.54 -0.11 -3.62
CA THR A 101 -12.37 1.29 -3.22
C THR A 101 -12.82 1.49 -1.76
N PRO A 102 -11.98 2.11 -0.91
CA PRO A 102 -12.32 2.31 0.50
C PRO A 102 -13.42 3.37 0.68
N ALA A 103 -14.21 3.20 1.75
CA ALA A 103 -15.15 4.21 2.23
C ALA A 103 -14.64 4.80 3.55
N PHE A 104 -14.63 6.13 3.66
CA PHE A 104 -14.32 6.81 4.91
C PHE A 104 -15.59 7.06 5.70
N HIS A 105 -15.48 6.89 7.01
CA HIS A 105 -16.54 7.15 7.95
C HIS A 105 -16.00 8.00 9.09
N SER A 106 -16.58 9.18 9.31
CA SER A 106 -16.19 10.03 10.44
C SER A 106 -16.53 9.39 11.78
N ARG A 107 -15.83 9.85 12.82
CA ARG A 107 -16.16 9.52 14.20
C ARG A 107 -17.45 10.25 14.60
N THR A 108 -18.33 9.57 15.31
CA THR A 108 -19.51 10.18 15.94
C THR A 108 -19.28 10.27 17.45
N GLU A 109 -19.78 11.34 18.09
CA GLU A 109 -19.69 11.51 19.55
C GLU A 109 -20.68 10.60 20.28
N ASN A 110 -21.86 10.38 19.69
CA ASN A 110 -22.87 9.43 20.15
C ASN A 110 -23.01 8.29 19.14
N GLN A 111 -23.46 7.11 19.56
CA GLN A 111 -23.74 5.99 18.64
C GLN A 111 -24.90 6.27 17.68
N ASP A 112 -25.48 7.47 17.75
CA ASP A 112 -26.48 7.98 16.82
C ASP A 112 -25.86 8.17 15.44
N GLY A 113 -26.07 7.19 14.57
CA GLY A 113 -25.55 7.14 13.20
C GLY A 113 -25.95 8.31 12.29
N ASN A 114 -26.85 9.19 12.75
CA ASN A 114 -27.35 10.35 12.01
C ASN A 114 -26.33 11.47 11.82
N THR A 115 -25.26 11.54 12.62
CA THR A 115 -24.20 12.56 12.48
C THR A 115 -22.97 12.06 11.71
N ARG A 116 -23.02 10.82 11.18
CA ARG A 116 -21.88 10.19 10.54
C ARG A 116 -21.68 10.73 9.12
N THR A 117 -20.56 11.41 8.89
CA THR A 117 -20.11 11.76 7.54
C THR A 117 -19.53 10.52 6.87
N ILE A 118 -20.01 10.21 5.67
CA ILE A 118 -19.53 9.11 4.86
C ILE A 118 -18.99 9.68 3.56
N VAL A 119 -17.76 9.34 3.21
CA VAL A 119 -17.16 9.68 1.92
C VAL A 119 -16.94 8.39 1.15
N LYS A 120 -17.50 8.34 -0.05
CA LYS A 120 -17.37 7.25 -1.00
C LYS A 120 -17.06 7.83 -2.37
N PHE A 121 -16.23 7.13 -3.12
CA PHE A 121 -16.03 7.40 -4.52
C PHE A 121 -17.16 6.76 -5.33
N GLU A 122 -17.76 7.53 -6.24
CA GLU A 122 -18.72 7.03 -7.22
C GLU A 122 -18.12 7.22 -8.62
N GLU A 123 -17.95 6.11 -9.35
CA GLU A 123 -17.55 6.17 -10.75
C GLU A 123 -18.71 6.77 -11.55
N THR A 124 -18.47 7.90 -12.22
CA THR A 124 -19.42 8.49 -13.16
C THR A 124 -19.31 7.72 -14.48
N ASN A 125 -20.39 7.04 -14.87
CA ASN A 125 -20.54 6.39 -16.17
C ASN A 125 -20.59 7.40 -17.32
#